data_AF-A0A2V6EMG4-F1
#
_entry.id   AF-A0A2V6EMG4-F1
#
_cell.length_a   1.000
_cell.length_b   1.000
_cell.length_c   1.000
_cell.angle_alpha   90.00
_cell.angle_beta   90.00
_cell.angle_gamma   90.00
#
_symmetry.space_group_name_H-M   'P 1'
#
loop_
_entity.id
_entity.type
_entity.pdbx_description
1 polymer ?
#
loop_
_entity_poly.entity_id
_entity_poly.type
_entity_poly.pdbx_seq_one_letter_code
_entity_poly.pdbx_strand_id
1 'polypeptide(L)'
;MKRLIGAIGLTLLLAPPAFARSRTAPTPRDQSLLARVTVYWASGGRGSDWYTRRHKCATGVRLRVGHCAVDPRRIPYGSKVVFPDDGVFTAVDTGGAVINRKAARRSGRTPAERNAVVVDRFFETKGQALAWANAHPEFMTVQVFPPNYSGATTAERPKVQATQVAAGTVPQTKRIADNAYLSGAFGRMHRH
;
A
#
# COMPACT_ATOMS: atom_id res chain seq x y z
N MET A 1 -4.93 -82.20 30.05
CA MET A 1 -6.12 -81.69 29.32
C MET A 1 -6.28 -80.20 29.68
N LYS A 2 -5.68 -79.26 28.93
CA LYS A 2 -6.32 -78.36 27.92
C LYS A 2 -7.67 -77.80 28.44
N ARG A 3 -7.63 -76.71 29.24
CA ARG A 3 -7.83 -75.27 28.91
C ARG A 3 -9.21 -74.94 28.32
N LEU A 4 -9.89 -73.93 28.88
CA LEU A 4 -10.54 -72.79 28.21
C LEU A 4 -11.23 -71.90 29.27
N ILE A 5 -10.64 -70.74 29.60
CA ILE A 5 -11.35 -69.62 30.25
C ILE A 5 -11.42 -68.53 29.18
N GLY A 6 -12.63 -68.15 28.79
CA GLY A 6 -12.89 -67.11 27.80
C GLY A 6 -12.62 -65.72 28.35
N ALA A 7 -11.89 -64.91 27.58
CA ALA A 7 -11.72 -63.49 27.81
C ALA A 7 -12.53 -62.72 26.75
N ILE A 8 -13.47 -61.89 27.19
CA ILE A 8 -14.17 -60.93 26.34
C ILE A 8 -13.34 -59.64 26.34
N GLY A 9 -12.68 -59.36 25.23
CA GLY A 9 -11.95 -58.11 25.00
C GLY A 9 -12.90 -57.02 24.52
N LEU A 10 -13.02 -55.94 25.29
CA LEU A 10 -13.67 -54.70 24.90
C LEU A 10 -12.61 -53.79 24.25
N THR A 11 -12.53 -53.80 22.92
CA THR A 11 -11.65 -52.92 22.14
C THR A 11 -12.23 -51.51 22.08
N LEU A 12 -11.67 -50.60 22.88
CA LEU A 12 -11.96 -49.17 22.83
C LEU A 12 -11.23 -48.55 21.61
N LEU A 13 -11.95 -48.26 20.54
CA LEU A 13 -11.46 -47.50 19.38
C LEU A 13 -11.36 -46.02 19.75
N LEU A 14 -10.16 -45.58 20.14
CA LEU A 14 -9.85 -44.17 20.37
C LEU A 14 -9.59 -43.48 19.02
N ALA A 15 -10.62 -42.86 18.45
CA ALA A 15 -10.44 -41.99 17.29
C ALA A 15 -9.80 -40.66 17.73
N PRO A 16 -8.75 -40.15 17.05
CA PRO A 16 -8.22 -38.82 17.34
C PRO A 16 -9.24 -37.73 16.93
N PRO A 17 -9.39 -36.64 17.70
CA PRO A 17 -10.20 -35.52 17.27
C PRO A 17 -9.52 -34.84 16.09
N ALA A 18 -10.09 -35.01 14.89
CA ALA A 18 -9.78 -34.16 13.77
C ALA A 18 -10.17 -32.73 14.15
N PHE A 19 -9.19 -31.92 14.55
CA PHE A 19 -9.33 -30.46 14.57
C PHE A 19 -9.50 -29.99 13.13
N ALA A 20 -10.72 -30.11 12.61
CA ALA A 20 -11.16 -29.41 11.43
C ALA A 20 -11.14 -27.92 11.78
N ARG A 21 -10.00 -27.27 11.53
CA ARG A 21 -9.89 -25.81 11.55
C ARG A 21 -10.86 -25.31 10.49
N SER A 22 -12.02 -24.83 10.93
CA SER A 22 -12.95 -24.09 10.09
C SER A 22 -12.15 -23.03 9.35
N ARG A 23 -11.91 -23.24 8.06
CA ARG A 23 -11.50 -22.19 7.15
C ARG A 23 -12.75 -21.36 6.94
N THR A 24 -13.10 -20.54 7.92
CA THR A 24 -13.94 -19.39 7.69
C THR A 24 -13.16 -18.57 6.66
N ALA A 25 -13.58 -18.64 5.40
CA ALA A 25 -13.10 -17.72 4.39
C ALA A 25 -13.30 -16.32 5.00
N PRO A 26 -12.25 -15.50 5.15
CA PRO A 26 -12.44 -14.18 5.69
C PRO A 26 -13.44 -13.48 4.78
N THR A 27 -14.63 -13.18 5.32
CA THR A 27 -15.52 -12.18 4.73
C THR A 27 -14.65 -10.95 4.45
N PRO A 28 -14.64 -10.42 3.22
CA PRO A 28 -13.86 -9.25 2.88
C PRO A 28 -14.37 -8.10 3.73
N ARG A 29 -13.74 -7.87 4.88
CA ARG A 29 -13.93 -6.68 5.68
C ARG A 29 -12.78 -5.77 5.33
N ASP A 30 -13.08 -4.50 5.09
CA ASP A 30 -12.04 -3.47 5.05
C ASP A 30 -11.33 -3.50 6.40
N GLN A 31 -10.07 -3.93 6.39
CA GLN A 31 -9.29 -4.09 7.61
C GLN A 31 -8.46 -2.84 7.83
N SER A 32 -8.83 -2.06 8.84
CA SER A 32 -7.98 -1.00 9.37
C SER A 32 -6.90 -1.63 10.26
N LEU A 33 -5.63 -1.45 9.90
CA LEU A 33 -4.48 -2.02 10.60
C LEU A 33 -3.49 -0.93 10.98
N LEU A 34 -2.95 -0.95 12.21
CA LEU A 34 -1.78 -0.16 12.54
C LEU A 34 -0.54 -0.78 11.88
N ALA A 35 0.16 0.01 11.05
CA ALA A 35 1.36 -0.40 10.35
C ALA A 35 2.56 0.49 10.71
N ARG A 36 3.72 -0.12 10.91
CA ARG A 36 5.03 0.55 10.80
C ARG A 36 5.38 0.57 9.31
N VAL A 37 5.41 1.75 8.70
CA VAL A 37 5.67 1.89 7.27
C VAL A 37 7.13 2.20 7.00
N THR A 38 7.82 1.26 6.37
CA THR A 38 9.22 1.42 5.97
C THR A 38 9.31 1.67 4.47
N VAL A 39 10.52 1.95 3.99
CA VAL A 39 10.79 2.16 2.57
C VAL A 39 11.98 1.32 2.11
N TYR A 40 11.91 0.85 0.88
CA TYR A 40 13.01 0.20 0.18
C TYR A 40 13.04 0.65 -1.28
N TRP A 41 14.18 0.45 -1.95
CA TRP A 41 14.41 1.02 -3.28
C TRP A 41 15.21 0.12 -4.21
N ALA A 42 15.02 0.29 -5.52
CA ALA A 42 15.78 -0.42 -6.54
C ALA A 42 17.17 0.18 -6.80
N SER A 43 17.32 1.50 -6.76
CA SER A 43 18.55 2.17 -7.21
C SER A 43 18.99 3.32 -6.30
N GLY A 44 20.21 3.83 -6.49
CA GLY A 44 20.71 5.00 -5.75
C GLY A 44 21.49 4.70 -4.47
N GLY A 45 22.08 3.50 -4.35
CA GLY A 45 23.10 3.21 -3.33
C GLY A 45 22.93 1.87 -2.60
N ARG A 46 23.58 1.76 -1.43
CA ARG A 46 23.40 0.63 -0.49
C ARG A 46 21.94 0.56 -0.01
N GLY A 47 21.47 -0.62 0.37
CA GLY A 47 20.12 -0.85 0.88
C GLY A 47 19.20 -1.62 -0.07
N SER A 48 19.49 -1.60 -1.37
CA SER A 48 18.85 -2.51 -2.33
C SER A 48 19.57 -3.87 -2.36
N ASP A 49 18.86 -4.97 -2.56
CA ASP A 49 19.44 -6.28 -2.82
C ASP A 49 19.54 -6.57 -4.33
N TRP A 50 20.05 -7.75 -4.70
CA TRP A 50 20.22 -8.10 -6.12
C TRP A 50 18.89 -8.23 -6.87
N TYR A 51 17.84 -8.69 -6.18
CA TYR A 51 16.51 -8.94 -6.74
C TYR A 51 15.78 -7.61 -7.00
N THR A 52 15.75 -6.74 -5.99
CA THR A 52 15.10 -5.43 -6.02
C THR A 52 15.72 -4.55 -7.11
N ARG A 53 17.06 -4.55 -7.27
CA ARG A 53 17.76 -3.86 -8.38
C ARG A 53 17.32 -4.29 -9.78
N ARG A 54 16.81 -5.52 -9.91
CA ARG A 54 16.30 -6.11 -11.15
C ARG A 54 14.78 -6.07 -11.24
N HIS A 55 14.14 -5.36 -10.30
CA HIS A 55 12.69 -5.26 -10.16
C HIS A 55 12.00 -6.63 -10.02
N LYS A 56 12.67 -7.59 -9.37
CA LYS A 56 12.10 -8.89 -9.02
C LYS A 56 11.47 -8.81 -7.64
N CYS A 57 10.27 -9.38 -7.50
CA CYS A 57 9.56 -9.49 -6.22
C CYS A 57 9.03 -10.92 -6.01
N ALA A 58 8.56 -11.23 -4.81
CA ALA A 58 8.12 -12.56 -4.39
C ALA A 58 6.99 -13.17 -5.24
N THR A 59 6.10 -12.34 -5.79
CA THR A 59 4.99 -12.83 -6.65
C THR A 59 5.38 -13.00 -8.13
N GLY A 60 6.61 -12.64 -8.51
CA GLY A 60 7.09 -12.74 -9.89
C GLY A 60 6.65 -11.60 -10.80
N VAL A 61 5.77 -10.70 -10.36
CA VAL A 61 5.48 -9.48 -11.12
C VAL A 61 6.69 -8.55 -11.13
N ARG A 62 6.80 -7.68 -12.14
CA ARG A 62 7.84 -6.66 -12.15
C ARG A 62 7.53 -5.57 -11.13
N LEU A 63 8.46 -5.33 -10.22
CA LEU A 63 8.37 -4.28 -9.21
C LEU A 63 8.39 -2.89 -9.87
N ARG A 64 7.67 -1.94 -9.28
CA ARG A 64 7.39 -0.58 -9.78
C ARG A 64 6.74 0.24 -8.68
N VAL A 65 6.77 1.57 -8.80
CA VAL A 65 6.06 2.48 -7.89
C VAL A 65 4.57 2.09 -7.79
N GLY A 66 4.02 2.18 -6.58
CA GLY A 66 2.67 1.68 -6.28
C GLY A 66 2.64 0.23 -5.78
N HIS A 67 3.80 -0.39 -5.59
CA HIS A 67 3.92 -1.71 -4.94
C HIS A 67 4.47 -1.60 -3.51
N CYS A 68 4.13 -2.57 -2.68
CA CYS A 68 4.67 -2.71 -1.34
C CYS A 68 4.96 -4.18 -0.98
N ALA A 69 5.85 -4.36 -0.02
CA ALA A 69 6.11 -5.64 0.62
C ALA A 69 5.34 -5.76 1.94
N VAL A 70 4.79 -6.95 2.19
CA VAL A 70 3.95 -7.25 3.35
C VAL A 70 4.25 -8.65 3.92
N ASP A 71 3.70 -8.96 5.09
CA ASP A 71 3.59 -10.35 5.57
C ASP A 71 2.35 -11.00 4.94
N PRO A 72 2.50 -11.95 3.98
CA PRO A 72 1.36 -12.56 3.28
C PRO A 72 0.41 -13.34 4.19
N ARG A 73 0.84 -13.71 5.41
CA ARG A 73 -0.02 -14.36 6.41
C ARG A 73 -1.00 -13.39 7.07
N ARG A 74 -0.73 -12.08 6.97
CA ARG A 74 -1.56 -11.01 7.55
C ARG A 74 -2.25 -10.18 6.48
N ILE A 75 -1.54 -9.84 5.41
CA ILE A 75 -2.06 -9.12 4.24
C ILE A 75 -1.76 -9.97 3.01
N PRO A 76 -2.75 -10.67 2.43
CA PRO A 76 -2.52 -11.53 1.27
C PRO A 76 -1.94 -10.76 0.07
N TYR A 77 -1.14 -11.42 -0.76
CA TYR A 77 -0.71 -10.82 -2.02
C TYR A 77 -1.89 -10.42 -2.90
N GLY A 78 -1.70 -9.35 -3.68
CA GLY A 78 -2.73 -8.70 -4.49
C GLY A 78 -3.64 -7.75 -3.73
N SER A 79 -3.61 -7.74 -2.39
CA SER A 79 -4.38 -6.78 -1.59
C SER A 79 -3.99 -5.33 -1.92
N LYS A 80 -4.95 -4.42 -1.84
CA LYS A 80 -4.71 -2.97 -1.89
C LYS A 80 -4.54 -2.43 -0.48
N VAL A 81 -3.42 -1.75 -0.24
CA VAL A 81 -3.10 -1.08 1.03
C VAL A 81 -3.18 0.41 0.79
N VAL A 82 -4.09 1.09 1.49
CA VAL A 82 -4.29 2.53 1.38
C VAL A 82 -3.58 3.21 2.54
N PHE A 83 -2.61 4.05 2.21
CA PHE A 83 -1.94 4.93 3.16
C PHE A 83 -2.72 6.24 3.28
N PRO A 84 -2.91 6.77 4.49
CA PRO A 84 -3.48 8.10 4.66
C PRO A 84 -2.71 9.13 3.82
N ASP A 85 -3.43 9.93 3.05
CA ASP A 85 -2.93 11.08 2.29
C ASP A 85 -1.84 10.83 1.21
N ASP A 86 -1.47 9.57 0.94
CA ASP A 86 -0.39 9.23 0.00
C ASP A 86 -0.87 8.40 -1.20
N GLY A 87 -1.72 7.39 -0.97
CA GLY A 87 -2.37 6.65 -2.06
C GLY A 87 -2.53 5.15 -1.82
N VAL A 88 -2.74 4.43 -2.93
CA VAL A 88 -3.07 3.00 -2.94
C VAL A 88 -1.90 2.17 -3.45
N PHE A 89 -1.51 1.16 -2.68
CA PHE A 89 -0.38 0.28 -2.98
C PHE A 89 -0.83 -1.16 -3.13
N THR A 90 -0.20 -1.91 -4.03
CA THR A 90 -0.49 -3.33 -4.22
C THR A 90 0.56 -4.18 -3.48
N ALA A 91 0.08 -5.10 -2.64
CA ALA A 91 0.92 -6.06 -1.95
C ALA A 91 1.43 -7.12 -2.93
N VAL A 92 2.69 -7.06 -3.35
CA VAL A 92 3.26 -7.99 -4.34
C VAL A 92 4.57 -8.63 -3.90
N ASP A 93 5.13 -8.17 -2.78
CA ASP A 93 6.45 -8.58 -2.34
C ASP A 93 6.48 -8.92 -0.85
N THR A 94 7.58 -9.52 -0.40
CA THR A 94 7.82 -9.79 1.01
C THR A 94 9.31 -9.77 1.32
N GLY A 95 9.64 -9.70 2.61
CA GLY A 95 11.01 -9.82 3.07
C GLY A 95 11.06 -10.33 4.50
N GLY A 96 12.17 -10.95 4.88
CA GLY A 96 12.34 -11.49 6.23
C GLY A 96 12.21 -10.42 7.31
N ALA A 97 12.61 -9.17 7.05
CA ALA A 97 12.43 -8.06 8.00
C ALA A 97 10.95 -7.65 8.18
N VAL A 98 10.17 -7.73 7.11
CA VAL A 98 8.73 -7.45 7.07
C VAL A 98 7.96 -8.52 7.85
N ILE A 99 8.18 -9.80 7.53
CA ILE A 99 7.55 -10.94 8.22
C ILE A 99 7.85 -10.93 9.72
N ASN A 100 9.11 -10.68 10.09
CA ASN A 100 9.53 -10.65 11.50
C ASN A 100 9.15 -9.34 12.23
N ARG A 101 8.49 -8.40 11.54
CA ARG A 101 8.10 -7.07 12.05
C ARG A 101 9.27 -6.34 12.70
N LYS A 102 10.48 -6.46 12.14
CA LYS A 102 11.73 -6.00 12.79
C LYS A 102 11.68 -4.50 13.12
N ALA A 103 11.20 -3.67 12.18
CA ALA A 103 11.10 -2.23 12.38
C ALA A 103 10.13 -1.89 13.52
N ALA A 104 8.90 -2.42 13.46
CA ALA A 104 7.88 -2.20 14.49
C ALA A 104 8.35 -2.60 15.89
N ARG A 105 8.96 -3.79 16.02
CA ARG A 105 9.47 -4.30 17.31
C ARG A 105 10.61 -3.46 17.89
N ARG A 106 11.42 -2.83 17.04
CA ARG A 106 12.59 -2.04 17.44
C ARG A 106 12.25 -0.58 17.76
N SER A 107 11.37 0.05 16.98
CA SER A 107 11.05 1.47 17.15
C SER A 107 9.74 1.74 17.89
N GLY A 108 8.88 0.73 18.07
CA GLY A 108 7.60 0.88 18.75
C GLY A 108 7.73 1.19 20.25
N ARG A 109 7.12 2.30 20.67
CA ARG A 109 7.09 2.80 22.04
C ARG A 109 5.98 2.12 22.85
N THR A 110 4.86 1.79 22.20
CA THR A 110 3.73 1.08 22.83
C THR A 110 3.69 -0.40 22.46
N PRO A 111 2.98 -1.25 23.24
CA PRO A 111 2.71 -2.62 22.84
C PRO A 111 1.97 -2.73 21.50
N ALA A 112 1.07 -1.80 21.20
CA ALA A 112 0.36 -1.76 19.92
C ALA A 112 1.33 -1.50 18.76
N GLU A 113 2.21 -0.52 18.88
CA GLU A 113 3.24 -0.21 17.88
C GLU A 113 4.24 -1.36 17.71
N ARG A 114 4.72 -1.97 18.80
CA ARG A 114 5.59 -3.16 18.72
C ARG A 114 4.92 -4.35 18.06
N ASN A 115 3.58 -4.39 18.11
CA ASN A 115 2.78 -5.42 17.48
C ASN A 115 2.28 -5.09 16.07
N ALA A 116 2.42 -3.84 15.64
CA ALA A 116 2.01 -3.36 14.32
C ALA A 116 2.58 -4.23 13.19
N VAL A 117 1.82 -4.37 12.12
CA VAL A 117 2.35 -4.98 10.88
C VAL A 117 3.44 -4.09 10.30
N VAL A 118 4.35 -4.65 9.51
CA VAL A 118 5.28 -3.84 8.72
C VAL A 118 4.77 -3.85 7.29
N VAL A 119 4.67 -2.66 6.70
CA VAL A 119 4.44 -2.49 5.26
C VAL A 119 5.63 -1.72 4.73
N ASP A 120 6.34 -2.30 3.77
CA ASP A 120 7.56 -1.72 3.22
C ASP A 120 7.26 -1.20 1.82
N ARG A 121 7.29 0.12 1.63
CA ARG A 121 6.91 0.78 0.37
C ARG A 121 8.07 0.80 -0.60
N PHE A 122 7.79 0.42 -1.85
CA PHE A 122 8.80 0.45 -2.89
C PHE A 122 8.95 1.83 -3.53
N PHE A 123 10.20 2.22 -3.77
CA PHE A 123 10.59 3.38 -4.56
C PHE A 123 11.62 2.99 -5.63
N GLU A 124 11.67 3.74 -6.73
CA GLU A 124 12.71 3.52 -7.73
C GLU A 124 14.09 3.91 -7.21
N THR A 125 14.17 5.01 -6.47
CA THR A 125 15.45 5.58 -6.01
C THR A 125 15.50 5.76 -4.50
N LYS A 126 16.70 5.64 -3.94
CA LYS A 126 17.00 5.93 -2.53
C LYS A 126 16.59 7.34 -2.13
N GLY A 127 16.84 8.33 -3.00
CA GLY A 127 16.52 9.73 -2.71
C GLY A 127 15.03 9.92 -2.47
N GLN A 128 14.19 9.37 -3.33
CA GLN A 128 12.73 9.41 -3.17
C GLN A 128 12.27 8.70 -1.90
N ALA A 129 12.83 7.51 -1.63
CA ALA A 129 12.50 6.72 -0.46
C ALA A 129 12.76 7.50 0.84
N LEU A 130 13.96 8.09 0.97
CA LEU A 130 14.35 8.83 2.16
C LEU A 130 13.60 10.15 2.30
N ALA A 131 13.39 10.87 1.20
CA ALA A 131 12.59 12.10 1.22
C ALA A 131 11.16 11.82 1.71
N TRP A 132 10.54 10.74 1.22
CA TRP A 132 9.22 10.33 1.68
C TRP A 132 9.22 9.92 3.16
N ALA A 133 10.17 9.07 3.58
CA ALA A 133 10.24 8.58 4.96
C ALA A 133 10.43 9.70 5.98
N ASN A 134 11.13 10.77 5.61
CA ASN A 134 11.33 11.94 6.48
C ASN A 134 10.08 12.84 6.58
N ALA A 135 9.19 12.78 5.60
CA ALA A 135 8.00 13.62 5.53
C ALA A 135 6.74 12.96 6.12
N HIS A 136 6.79 11.66 6.44
CA HIS A 136 5.62 10.88 6.85
C HIS A 136 5.81 10.23 8.23
N PRO A 137 4.73 10.01 8.99
CA PRO A 137 4.82 9.32 10.27
C PRO A 137 5.27 7.87 10.08
N GLU A 138 6.11 7.40 11.00
CA GLU A 138 6.63 6.02 10.97
C GLU A 138 5.55 4.95 11.17
N PHE A 139 4.54 5.28 11.97
CA PHE A 139 3.39 4.44 12.28
C PHE A 139 2.12 5.12 11.78
N MET A 140 1.32 4.40 11.00
CA MET A 140 0.07 4.89 10.45
C MET A 140 -0.98 3.79 10.41
N THR A 141 -2.25 4.17 10.54
CA THR A 141 -3.38 3.27 10.30
C THR A 141 -3.61 3.17 8.80
N VAL A 142 -3.50 1.97 8.25
CA VAL A 142 -3.73 1.69 6.82
C VAL A 142 -5.03 0.92 6.64
N GLN A 143 -5.70 1.15 5.51
CA GLN A 143 -6.84 0.31 5.12
C GLN A 143 -6.36 -0.77 4.16
N VAL A 144 -6.85 -2.00 4.35
CA VAL A 144 -6.50 -3.14 3.50
C VAL A 144 -7.75 -3.73 2.87
N PHE A 145 -7.73 -3.77 1.54
CA PHE A 145 -8.73 -4.41 0.70
C PHE A 145 -8.14 -5.69 0.10
N PRO A 146 -8.72 -6.88 0.33
CA PRO A 146 -8.20 -8.13 -0.21
C PRO A 146 -8.24 -8.18 -1.75
N PRO A 147 -7.45 -9.05 -2.41
CA PRO A 147 -7.30 -9.08 -3.88
C PRO A 147 -8.60 -9.24 -4.67
N ASN A 148 -9.64 -9.82 -4.06
CA ASN A 148 -10.94 -10.06 -4.67
C ASN A 148 -12.06 -9.23 -4.01
N TYR A 149 -11.71 -8.08 -3.42
CA TYR A 149 -12.71 -7.16 -2.88
C TYR A 149 -13.53 -6.56 -4.03
N SER A 150 -14.80 -6.97 -4.15
CA SER A 150 -15.77 -6.45 -5.12
C SER A 150 -16.57 -5.24 -4.59
N GLY A 151 -16.22 -4.73 -3.41
CA GLY A 151 -16.85 -3.53 -2.84
C GLY A 151 -16.37 -2.26 -3.55
N ALA A 152 -17.30 -1.66 -4.29
CA ALA A 152 -17.23 -0.34 -4.93
C ALA A 152 -16.00 -0.09 -5.82
N THR A 153 -16.09 -0.60 -7.05
CA THR A 153 -15.61 0.18 -8.20
C THR A 153 -16.27 1.56 -8.11
N THR A 154 -15.47 2.63 -8.15
CA THR A 154 -15.83 4.06 -8.06
C THR A 154 -15.53 4.72 -6.71
N ALA A 155 -14.25 4.91 -6.40
CA ALA A 155 -13.86 6.21 -5.84
C ALA A 155 -13.97 7.21 -6.99
N GLU A 156 -15.13 7.84 -7.10
CA GLU A 156 -15.34 8.99 -7.97
C GLU A 156 -14.33 10.06 -7.55
N ARG A 157 -13.31 10.24 -8.37
CA ARG A 157 -12.47 11.43 -8.34
C ARG A 157 -13.43 12.62 -8.37
N PRO A 158 -13.43 13.56 -7.40
CA PRO A 158 -14.38 14.66 -7.39
C PRO A 158 -14.29 15.38 -8.73
N LYS A 159 -15.32 15.22 -9.56
CA LYS A 159 -15.47 15.99 -10.78
C LYS A 159 -15.80 17.39 -10.29
N VAL A 160 -14.81 18.29 -10.35
CA VAL A 160 -15.00 19.72 -10.12
C VAL A 160 -16.21 20.12 -10.95
N GLN A 161 -17.32 20.44 -10.28
CA GLN A 161 -18.53 20.91 -10.92
C GLN A 161 -18.19 22.26 -11.54
N ALA A 162 -18.04 22.27 -12.87
CA ALA A 162 -18.04 23.50 -13.62
C ALA A 162 -19.42 24.14 -13.43
N THR A 163 -19.46 25.23 -12.66
CA THR A 163 -20.63 26.08 -12.53
C THR A 163 -21.10 26.48 -13.92
N GLN A 164 -22.25 25.98 -14.34
CA GLN A 164 -22.93 26.47 -15.53
C GLN A 164 -23.49 27.85 -15.20
N VAL A 165 -22.80 28.90 -15.65
CA VAL A 165 -23.35 30.25 -15.69
C VAL A 165 -24.35 30.31 -16.85
N ALA A 166 -25.61 30.47 -16.46
CA ALA A 166 -26.74 30.63 -17.37
C ALA A 166 -26.53 31.84 -18.30
N ALA A 167 -26.82 31.63 -19.57
CA ALA A 167 -26.95 32.69 -20.56
C ALA A 167 -28.13 33.60 -20.18
N GLY A 168 -27.90 34.90 -20.11
CA GLY A 168 -28.95 35.88 -19.87
C GLY A 168 -28.47 37.32 -19.89
N THR A 169 -28.72 37.98 -21.02
CA THR A 169 -28.89 39.43 -21.20
C THR A 169 -27.63 40.30 -21.34
N VAL A 170 -27.36 40.63 -22.60
CA VAL A 170 -26.55 41.78 -23.04
C VAL A 170 -27.34 43.07 -22.84
N PRO A 171 -26.72 44.13 -22.29
CA PRO A 171 -26.95 45.48 -22.80
C PRO A 171 -25.67 46.09 -23.39
N GLN A 172 -25.81 46.64 -24.59
CA GLN A 172 -24.80 47.39 -25.32
C GLN A 172 -24.54 48.80 -24.75
N THR A 173 -23.42 49.38 -25.22
CA THR A 173 -23.01 50.80 -25.33
C THR A 173 -22.10 51.32 -24.20
N LYS A 174 -21.00 52.07 -24.43
CA LYS A 174 -20.54 52.85 -25.60
C LYS A 174 -19.04 52.65 -25.87
N ARG A 175 -18.67 52.75 -27.14
CA ARG A 175 -17.30 53.04 -27.61
C ARG A 175 -16.86 54.43 -27.15
N ILE A 176 -15.65 54.53 -26.62
CA ILE A 176 -14.76 55.68 -26.82
C ILE A 176 -13.41 55.10 -27.21
N ALA A 177 -12.95 55.46 -28.40
CA ALA A 177 -11.60 55.24 -28.87
C ALA A 177 -10.69 56.32 -28.26
N ASP A 178 -9.42 55.99 -28.00
CA ASP A 178 -8.28 56.64 -28.67
C ASP A 178 -6.95 56.47 -27.91
N ASN A 179 -5.93 56.18 -28.72
CA ASN A 179 -4.52 56.58 -28.63
C ASN A 179 -3.69 56.03 -27.45
N ALA A 180 -2.83 55.04 -27.73
CA ALA A 180 -1.46 55.24 -28.23
C ALA A 180 -0.57 55.91 -27.18
N TYR A 181 0.51 55.26 -26.76
CA TYR A 181 1.82 55.86 -26.58
C TYR A 181 2.86 54.74 -26.33
N LEU A 182 3.75 54.60 -27.32
CA LEU A 182 5.20 54.40 -27.19
C LEU A 182 5.71 53.18 -26.37
N SER A 183 6.23 52.12 -26.99
CA SER A 183 7.54 52.01 -27.66
C SER A 183 8.73 51.82 -26.71
N GLY A 184 9.50 50.76 -26.98
CA GLY A 184 10.94 50.68 -26.73
C GLY A 184 11.32 49.67 -25.64
N ALA A 185 12.35 48.84 -25.79
CA ALA A 185 13.20 48.56 -26.94
C ALA A 185 13.98 47.26 -26.69
N PHE A 186 14.31 46.60 -27.79
CA PHE A 186 15.29 45.54 -27.96
C PHE A 186 16.70 45.89 -27.43
N GLY A 187 17.47 44.87 -27.06
CA GLY A 187 18.95 44.89 -27.09
C GLY A 187 19.54 43.63 -26.41
N ARG A 188 19.77 42.51 -27.11
CA ARG A 188 20.94 42.15 -27.95
C ARG A 188 22.23 41.83 -27.14
N MET A 189 22.49 40.54 -26.96
CA MET A 189 23.71 39.77 -27.30
C MET A 189 25.09 40.42 -27.08
N HIS A 190 25.97 39.80 -26.26
CA HIS A 190 27.39 39.65 -26.59
C HIS A 190 28.08 38.50 -25.85
N ARG A 191 28.95 37.80 -26.59
CA ARG A 191 29.93 36.78 -26.17
C ARG A 191 30.96 37.39 -25.22
N HIS A 192 31.51 36.57 -24.33
CA HIS A 192 32.96 36.28 -24.24
C HIS A 192 33.15 34.91 -23.59
#